data_AF-A0A9D8H4K4-F1
#
_entry.id   AF-A0A9D8H4K4-F1
#
_cell.length_a   1.000
_cell.length_b   1.000
_cell.length_c   1.000
_cell.angle_alpha   90.00
_cell.angle_beta   90.00
_cell.angle_gamma   90.00
#
_symmetry.space_group_name_H-M   'P 1'
#
loop_
_entity.id
_entity.type
_entity.pdbx_description
1 polymer ?
#
loop_
_entity_poly.entity_id
_entity_poly.type
_entity_poly.pdbx_seq_one_letter_code
_entity_poly.pdbx_strand_id
1 'polypeptide(L)' 'MPDIVGVRELRQNLSRCLDRIKTGESLVVTEHGREVARLDLPPSSGPVAMLV' A
#
# COMPACT_ATOMS: atom_id res chain seq x y z
N MET A 1 4.39 -1.74 -12.77
CA MET A 1 4.22 -0.31 -12.44
C MET A 1 3.21 -0.24 -11.31
N PRO A 2 3.49 0.46 -10.20
CA PRO A 2 2.55 0.52 -9.08
C PRO A 2 1.29 1.28 -9.47
N ASP A 3 0.14 0.82 -8.99
CA ASP A 3 -1.15 1.45 -9.27
C ASP A 3 -1.32 2.69 -8.39
N ILE A 4 -1.86 3.78 -8.96
CA ILE A 4 -1.99 5.06 -8.27
C ILE A 4 -3.41 5.21 -7.74
N VAL A 5 -3.53 5.34 -6.42
CA VAL A 5 -4.81 5.52 -5.72
C VAL A 5 -4.79 6.85 -4.97
N GLY A 6 -5.86 7.63 -5.11
CA GLY A 6 -6.03 8.84 -4.29
C GLY A 6 -6.46 8.49 -2.86
N VAL A 7 -6.15 9.34 -1.87
CA VAL A 7 -6.60 9.15 -0.47
C VAL A 7 -8.12 8.95 -0.37
N ARG A 8 -8.89 9.65 -1.20
CA ARG A 8 -10.35 9.52 -1.25
C ARG A 8 -10.81 8.14 -1.72
N GLU A 9 -10.12 7.59 -2.71
CA GLU A 9 -10.38 6.27 -3.28
C GLU A 9 -9.95 5.18 -2.30
N LEU A 10 -8.76 5.34 -1.69
CA LEU A 10 -8.27 4.44 -0.65
C LEU A 10 -9.25 4.33 0.51
N ARG A 11 -9.83 5.45 0.96
CA ARG A 11 -10.78 5.46 2.07
C ARG A 11 -12.10 4.73 1.73
N GLN A 12 -12.54 4.79 0.47
CA GLN A 12 -13.79 4.16 0.03
C GLN A 12 -13.61 2.68 -0.32
N ASN A 13 -12.45 2.30 -0.84
CA ASN A 13 -12.17 0.96 -1.36
C ASN A 13 -11.04 0.25 -0.61
N LEU A 14 -10.81 0.61 0.67
CA LEU A 14 -9.69 0.15 1.47
C LEU A 14 -9.54 -1.38 1.45
N SER A 15 -10.61 -2.12 1.70
CA SER A 15 -10.57 -3.59 1.72
C SER A 15 -10.11 -4.16 0.38
N ARG A 16 -10.66 -3.66 -0.75
CA ARG A 16 -10.26 -4.09 -2.09
C ARG A 16 -8.81 -3.72 -2.39
N CYS A 17 -8.37 -2.52 -2.00
CA CYS A 17 -6.97 -2.10 -2.13
C CYS A 17 -6.03 -3.03 -1.34
N LEU A 18 -6.40 -3.41 -0.13
CA LEU A 18 -5.61 -4.36 0.67
C LEU A 18 -5.58 -5.76 0.05
N ASP A 19 -6.70 -6.25 -0.49
CA ASP A 19 -6.70 -7.55 -1.15
C ASP A 19 -5.80 -7.58 -2.39
N ARG A 20 -5.75 -6.49 -3.16
CA ARG A 20 -4.78 -6.32 -4.24
C ARG A 20 -3.34 -6.40 -3.74
N ILE A 21 -3.02 -5.71 -2.64
CA ILE A 21 -1.69 -5.77 -2.02
C ILE A 21 -1.36 -7.20 -1.56
N LYS A 22 -2.32 -7.91 -0.96
CA LYS A 22 -2.15 -9.32 -0.56
C LYS A 22 -1.85 -10.25 -1.74
N THR A 23 -2.34 -9.92 -2.94
CA THR A 23 -2.01 -10.67 -4.17
C THR A 23 -0.63 -10.34 -4.75
N GLY A 24 0.12 -9.43 -4.12
CA GLY A 24 1.47 -9.04 -4.53
C GLY A 24 1.54 -7.73 -5.32
N GLU A 25 0.46 -6.94 -5.32
CA GLU A 25 0.45 -5.63 -5.97
C GLU A 25 0.99 -4.52 -5.06
N SER A 26 1.55 -3.48 -5.68
CA SER A 26 2.04 -2.28 -5.00
C SER A 26 1.16 -1.09 -5.34
N LEU A 27 0.75 -0.31 -4.34
CA LEU A 27 -0.08 0.89 -4.52
C LEU A 27 0.69 2.15 -4.11
N VAL A 28 0.61 3.19 -4.94
CA VAL A 28 1.06 4.55 -4.62
C VAL A 28 -0.14 5.37 -4.21
N VAL A 29 -0.11 5.94 -3.01
CA VAL A 29 -1.16 6.80 -2.50
C VAL A 29 -0.84 8.25 -2.81
N THR A 30 -1.82 8.94 -3.39
CA THR A 30 -1.73 10.36 -3.72
C THR A 30 -2.75 11.20 -2.98
N GLU A 31 -2.35 12.40 -2.59
CA GLU A 31 -3.21 13.44 -2.04
C GLU A 31 -3.06 14.70 -2.88
N HIS A 32 -4.17 15.23 -3.42
CA HIS A 32 -4.15 16.38 -4.32
C HIS A 32 -3.16 16.24 -5.51
N GLY A 33 -3.01 15.01 -6.04
CA GLY A 33 -2.10 14.71 -7.15
C GLY A 33 -0.64 14.54 -6.76
N ARG A 34 -0.31 14.65 -5.47
CA ARG A 34 1.05 14.45 -4.94
C ARG A 34 1.16 13.09 -4.26
N GLU A 35 2.21 12.35 -4.54
CA GLU A 35 2.52 11.11 -3.83
C GLU A 35 2.80 11.37 -2.34
N VAL A 36 2.13 10.63 -1.47
CA VAL A 36 2.22 10.76 -0.01
C VAL A 36 2.59 9.46 0.70
N ALA A 37 2.31 8.31 0.11
CA ALA A 37 2.66 7.01 0.67
C ALA A 37 2.74 5.93 -0.40
N ARG A 38 3.34 4.80 -0.03
CA ARG A 38 3.33 3.57 -0.81
C ARG A 38 2.90 2.42 0.09
N LEU A 39 2.00 1.57 -0.39
CA LEU A 39 1.61 0.34 0.27
C LEU A 39 2.11 -0.85 -0.54
N ASP A 40 2.83 -1.74 0.12
CA ASP A 40 3.36 -2.97 -0.42
C ASP A 40 3.08 -4.11 0.56
N LEU A 41 3.12 -5.36 0.06
CA LEU A 41 3.10 -6.52 0.93
C LEU A 41 4.37 -6.47 1.80
N PRO A 42 4.26 -6.66 3.13
CA PRO A 42 5.46 -6.79 3.94
C PRO A 42 6.32 -7.94 3.40
N PRO A 43 7.66 -7.83 3.47
CA PRO A 43 8.51 -8.95 3.16
C PRO A 43 8.08 -10.15 4.01
N SER A 44 8.10 -11.35 3.44
CA SER A 44 7.92 -12.62 4.14
C SER A 44 9.10 -12.91 5.07
N SER A 45 9.43 -11.94 5.93
CA SER A 45 10.32 -12.14 7.04
C SER A 45 9.45 -12.53 8.22
N GLY A 46 9.80 -13.67 8.83
CA GLY A 46 9.49 -13.94 10.22
C GLY A 46 9.93 -12.77 11.13
N PRO A 47 9.63 -12.87 12.44
CA PRO A 47 9.53 -11.75 13.38
C PRO A 47 10.61 -10.72 13.09
N VAL A 48 10.19 -9.47 12.82
CA VAL A 48 11.05 -8.32 12.59
C VAL A 48 12.20 -8.40 13.56
N ALA A 49 13.36 -8.82 13.06
CA ALA A 49 14.53 -9.06 13.86
C ALA A 49 14.90 -7.71 14.48
N MET A 50 14.65 -7.65 15.78
CA MET A 50 15.11 -6.70 16.75
C MET A 50 16.42 -6.01 16.32
N LEU A 51 16.37 -4.71 16.05
CA LEU A 51 17.51 -3.79 15.95
C LEU A 51 16.92 -2.38 15.98
N VAL A 52 17.21 -1.44 16.88
CA VAL A 52 18.12 -1.29 18.02
C VAL A 52 17.57 -0.09 18.80
#